data_AF-A0A957GKH6-F1
#
_entry.id   AF-A0A957GKH6-F1
#
_cell.length_a   1.000
_cell.length_b   1.000
_cell.length_c   1.000
_cell.angle_alpha   90.00
_cell.angle_beta   90.00
_cell.angle_gamma   90.00
#
_symmetry.space_group_name_H-M   'P 1'
#
loop_
_entity.id
_entity.type
_entity.pdbx_description
1 polymer ?
#
loop_
_entity_poly.entity_id
_entity_poly.type
_entity_poly.pdbx_seq_one_letter_code
_entity_poly.pdbx_strand_id
1 'polypeptide(L)'
;MMERLFTMLGAGLMFLGVAAGAFGAHGLSGYFLRFPELEGTFETAVRYHIYHALALLAVGWAATRWPGALTTWAGYLLFTGVIIFSGSLYLLV
;
A
#
# COMPACT_ATOMS: atom_id res chain seq x y z
N MET A 1 5.13 -12.60 17.40
CA MET A 1 6.10 -11.79 16.63
C MET A 1 5.52 -11.30 15.31
N MET A 2 4.85 -12.16 14.53
CA MET A 2 4.26 -11.79 13.23
C MET A 2 3.18 -10.72 13.33
N GLU A 3 2.37 -10.74 14.39
CA GLU A 3 1.34 -9.73 14.67
C GLU A 3 1.93 -8.32 14.74
N ARG A 4 3.01 -8.13 15.53
CA ARG A 4 3.68 -6.83 15.65
C ARG A 4 4.32 -6.41 14.33
N LEU A 5 4.97 -7.34 13.64
CA LEU A 5 5.61 -7.07 12.36
C LEU A 5 4.59 -6.56 11.33
N PHE A 6 3.48 -7.28 11.13
CA PHE A 6 2.45 -6.89 10.16
C PHE A 6 1.74 -5.60 10.56
N THR A 7 1.48 -5.37 11.85
CA THR A 7 0.94 -4.08 12.31
C THR A 7 1.90 -2.92 12.03
N MET A 8 3.20 -3.08 12.31
CA MET A 8 4.20 -2.04 12.03
C MET A 8 4.36 -1.76 10.54
N LEU A 9 4.43 -2.81 9.72
CA LEU A 9 4.48 -2.67 8.26
C LEU A 9 3.20 -2.01 7.72
N GLY A 10 2.02 -2.44 8.18
CA GLY A 10 0.74 -1.88 7.76
C GLY A 10 0.63 -0.39 8.12
N ALA A 11 1.07 0.00 9.32
CA ALA A 11 1.08 1.41 9.74
C ALA A 11 2.06 2.26 8.91
N GLY A 12 3.27 1.74 8.67
CA GLY A 12 4.27 2.40 7.83
C GLY A 12 3.80 2.58 6.39
N LEU A 13 3.25 1.53 5.78
CA LEU A 13 2.69 1.57 4.44
C LEU A 13 1.45 2.49 4.37
N MET A 14 0.61 2.52 5.40
CA MET A 14 -0.51 3.47 5.45
C MET A 14 -0.02 4.91 5.44
N PHE A 15 0.98 5.23 6.26
CA PHE A 15 1.60 6.55 6.26
C PHE A 15 2.15 6.92 4.87
N LEU A 16 2.90 6.02 4.24
CA LEU A 16 3.46 6.23 2.91
C LEU A 16 2.37 6.36 1.83
N GLY A 17 1.30 5.58 1.89
CA GLY A 17 0.17 5.66 0.97
C GLY A 17 -0.56 7.00 1.06
N VAL A 18 -0.81 7.50 2.28
CA VAL A 18 -1.40 8.84 2.49
C VAL A 18 -0.45 9.94 2.01
N ALA A 19 0.84 9.84 2.30
CA ALA A 19 1.84 10.80 1.83
C ALA A 19 1.93 10.82 0.29
N ALA A 20 1.91 9.66 -0.35
CA ALA A 20 1.88 9.55 -1.81
C ALA A 20 0.61 10.16 -2.40
N GLY A 21 -0.56 9.90 -1.80
CA GLY A 21 -1.83 10.52 -2.24
C GLY A 21 -1.81 12.05 -2.12
N ALA A 22 -1.31 12.58 -1.02
CA ALA A 22 -1.15 14.03 -0.84
C ALA A 22 -0.18 14.63 -1.86
N PHE A 23 0.93 13.95 -2.13
CA PHE A 23 1.91 14.34 -3.15
C PHE A 23 1.32 14.31 -4.56
N GLY A 24 0.52 13.29 -4.91
CA GLY A 24 -0.19 13.25 -6.18
C GLY A 24 -1.13 14.44 -6.37
N ALA A 25 -2.01 14.69 -5.41
CA ALA A 25 -3.03 15.73 -5.51
C ALA A 25 -2.45 17.16 -5.53
N HIS A 26 -1.36 17.41 -4.80
CA HIS A 26 -0.81 18.76 -4.66
C HIS A 26 0.50 18.92 -5.45
N GLY A 27 1.47 18.02 -5.23
CA GLY A 27 2.82 18.10 -5.77
C GLY A 27 2.95 17.71 -7.25
N LEU A 28 2.09 16.83 -7.76
CA LEU A 28 2.10 16.38 -9.16
C LEU A 28 0.99 16.99 -10.03
N SER A 29 0.16 17.89 -9.50
CA SER A 29 -0.93 18.54 -10.25
C SER A 29 -0.48 19.13 -11.60
N GLY A 30 0.66 19.84 -11.62
CA GLY A 30 1.22 20.40 -12.85
C GLY A 30 1.78 19.35 -13.82
N TYR A 31 2.20 18.18 -13.32
CA TYR A 31 2.66 17.06 -14.15
C TYR A 31 1.47 16.38 -14.84
N PHE A 32 0.38 16.14 -14.10
CA PHE A 32 -0.84 15.54 -14.65
C PHE A 32 -1.56 16.45 -15.64
N LEU A 33 -1.42 17.78 -15.55
CA LEU A 33 -1.88 18.68 -16.61
C LEU A 33 -1.14 18.45 -17.95
N ARG A 34 0.10 17.97 -17.92
CA ARG A 34 0.90 17.66 -19.12
C ARG A 34 0.72 16.22 -19.60
N PHE A 35 0.47 15.29 -18.69
CA PHE A 35 0.29 13.86 -18.94
C PHE A 35 -0.97 13.32 -18.21
N PRO A 36 -2.19 13.68 -18.67
CA PRO A 36 -3.43 13.37 -17.95
C PRO A 36 -3.69 11.87 -17.78
N GLU A 37 -3.20 11.05 -18.71
CA GLU A 37 -3.32 9.60 -18.68
C GLU A 37 -2.58 8.94 -17.51
N LEU A 38 -1.57 9.61 -16.94
CA LEU A 38 -0.77 9.08 -15.83
C LEU A 38 -1.44 9.30 -14.47
N GLU A 39 -2.36 10.27 -14.35
CA GLU A 39 -3.06 10.56 -13.09
C GLU A 39 -3.84 9.35 -12.59
N GLY A 40 -4.64 8.72 -13.47
CA GLY A 40 -5.41 7.52 -13.12
C GLY A 40 -4.54 6.32 -12.74
N THR A 41 -3.36 6.19 -13.34
CA THR A 41 -2.37 5.17 -12.96
C THR A 41 -1.82 5.43 -11.56
N PHE A 42 -1.45 6.68 -11.27
CA PHE A 42 -0.95 7.08 -9.96
C PHE A 42 -1.99 6.87 -8.86
N GLU A 43 -3.23 7.31 -9.10
CA GLU A 43 -4.35 7.10 -8.17
C GLU A 43 -4.61 5.61 -7.92
N THR A 44 -4.49 4.78 -8.95
CA THR A 44 -4.62 3.33 -8.82
C THR A 44 -3.49 2.76 -7.95
N ALA A 45 -2.25 3.22 -8.14
CA ALA A 45 -1.11 2.85 -7.30
C ALA A 45 -1.37 3.19 -5.82
N VAL A 46 -1.77 4.44 -5.53
CA VAL A 46 -2.08 4.90 -4.17
C VAL A 46 -3.25 4.12 -3.56
N ARG A 47 -4.32 3.92 -4.31
CA ARG A 47 -5.51 3.21 -3.82
C ARG A 47 -5.17 1.79 -3.40
N TYR A 48 -4.46 1.04 -4.23
CA TYR A 48 -4.08 -0.33 -3.89
C TYR A 48 -3.01 -0.38 -2.79
N HIS A 49 -2.08 0.58 -2.73
CA HIS A 49 -1.14 0.71 -1.61
C HIS A 49 -1.89 0.84 -0.28
N ILE A 50 -2.87 1.75 -0.19
CA ILE A 50 -3.68 1.97 1.02
C ILE A 50 -4.52 0.73 1.36
N TYR A 51 -5.13 0.08 0.37
CA TYR A 51 -5.91 -1.15 0.60
C TYR A 51 -5.06 -2.28 1.19
N HIS A 52 -3.87 -2.50 0.64
CA HIS A 52 -2.96 -3.51 1.16
C HIS A 52 -2.44 -3.13 2.57
N ALA A 53 -2.20 -1.84 2.83
CA ALA A 53 -1.81 -1.37 4.17
C ALA A 53 -2.90 -1.63 5.21
N LEU A 54 -4.17 -1.31 4.91
CA LEU A 54 -5.32 -1.63 5.76
C LEU A 54 -5.47 -3.13 5.97
N ALA A 55 -5.37 -3.90 4.89
CA ALA A 55 -5.44 -5.36 4.97
C ALA A 55 -4.30 -5.93 5.82
N LEU A 56 -3.09 -5.35 5.78
CA LEU A 56 -1.96 -5.79 6.58
C LEU A 56 -2.15 -5.45 8.08
N LEU A 57 -2.77 -4.32 8.41
CA LEU A 57 -3.21 -4.02 9.78
C LEU A 57 -4.24 -5.05 10.26
N ALA A 58 -5.21 -5.40 9.41
CA ALA A 58 -6.20 -6.43 9.72
C ALA A 58 -5.55 -7.81 9.90
N VAL A 59 -4.54 -8.16 9.09
CA VAL A 59 -3.76 -9.39 9.25
C VAL A 59 -2.96 -9.38 10.55
N GLY A 60 -2.37 -8.24 10.93
CA GLY A 60 -1.69 -8.08 12.22
C GLY A 60 -2.62 -8.39 13.39
N TRP A 61 -3.87 -7.90 13.35
CA TRP A 61 -4.90 -8.26 14.32
C TRP A 61 -5.31 -9.74 14.23
N ALA A 62 -5.56 -10.25 13.02
CA ALA A 62 -5.96 -11.64 12.79
C ALA A 62 -4.91 -12.64 13.31
N ALA A 63 -3.62 -12.32 13.22
CA ALA A 63 -2.54 -13.13 13.77
C ALA A 63 -2.61 -13.34 15.29
N THR A 64 -3.33 -12.46 16.02
CA THR A 64 -3.60 -12.63 17.46
C THR A 64 -4.75 -13.61 17.76
N ARG A 65 -5.62 -13.87 16.78
CA ARG A 65 -6.82 -14.72 16.93
C ARG A 65 -6.66 -16.07 16.24
N TRP A 66 -6.02 -16.07 15.08
CA TRP A 66 -5.85 -17.22 14.20
C TRP A 66 -4.39 -17.30 13.74
N PRO A 67 -3.45 -17.64 14.64
CA PRO A 67 -2.06 -17.83 14.27
C PRO A 67 -1.92 -19.06 13.36
N GLY A 68 -1.09 -18.95 12.33
CA GLY A 68 -0.84 -20.07 11.42
C GLY A 68 -0.12 -19.66 10.13
N ALA A 69 0.20 -20.66 9.32
CA ALA A 69 0.89 -20.47 8.05
C ALA A 69 0.08 -19.60 7.08
N LEU A 70 -1.23 -19.81 6.98
CA LEU A 70 -2.09 -19.05 6.07
C LEU A 70 -2.13 -17.55 6.42
N THR A 71 -2.29 -17.20 7.70
CA THR A 71 -2.26 -15.81 8.17
C THR A 71 -0.90 -15.16 7.91
N THR A 72 0.18 -15.92 8.10
CA THR A 72 1.54 -15.47 7.80
C THR A 72 1.73 -15.19 6.30
N TRP A 73 1.32 -16.13 5.44
CA TRP A 73 1.41 -15.98 4.00
C TRP A 73 0.54 -14.83 3.49
N ALA A 74 -0.67 -14.64 4.03
CA ALA A 74 -1.52 -13.51 3.70
C ALA A 74 -0.80 -12.17 3.94
N GLY A 75 -0.13 -12.02 5.09
CA GLY A 75 0.63 -10.81 5.39
C GLY A 75 1.80 -10.56 4.42
N TYR A 76 2.59 -11.60 4.10
CA TYR A 76 3.69 -11.47 3.14
C TYR A 76 3.21 -11.18 1.72
N LEU A 77 2.14 -11.83 1.27
CA LEU A 77 1.56 -11.58 -0.06
C LEU A 77 1.03 -10.15 -0.17
N LEU A 78 0.37 -9.64 0.88
CA LEU A 78 -0.12 -8.26 0.90
C LEU A 78 1.02 -7.24 0.86
N PHE A 79 2.04 -7.44 1.69
CA PHE A 79 3.22 -6.57 1.70
C PHE A 79 3.93 -6.59 0.34
N THR A 80 4.15 -7.79 -0.21
CA THR A 80 4.78 -7.95 -1.54
C THR A 80 3.92 -7.30 -2.63
N GLY A 81 2.59 -7.40 -2.54
CA GLY A 81 1.65 -6.74 -3.44
C GLY A 81 1.86 -5.22 -3.50
N VAL A 82 2.12 -4.55 -2.37
CA VAL A 82 2.48 -3.13 -2.39
C VAL A 82 3.76 -2.89 -3.18
N ILE A 83 4.80 -3.67 -2.93
CA ILE A 83 6.11 -3.49 -3.58
C ILE A 83 6.02 -3.73 -5.10
N ILE A 84 5.39 -4.82 -5.53
CA ILE A 84 5.40 -5.21 -6.96
C ILE A 84 4.29 -4.53 -7.75
N PHE A 85 3.06 -4.43 -7.21
CA PHE A 85 1.92 -3.87 -7.93
C PHE A 85 1.91 -2.36 -7.79
N SER A 86 1.80 -1.84 -6.56
CA SER A 86 1.75 -0.38 -6.38
C SER A 86 3.08 0.28 -6.74
N GLY A 87 4.20 -0.34 -6.35
CA GLY A 87 5.54 0.11 -6.72
C GLY A 87 5.79 0.20 -8.21
N SER A 88 5.34 -0.78 -9.01
CA SER A 88 5.51 -0.70 -10.47
C SER A 88 4.68 0.41 -11.10
N LEU A 89 3.45 0.65 -10.61
CA LEU A 89 2.63 1.77 -11.08
C LEU A 89 3.21 3.13 -10.68
N TYR A 90 3.82 3.25 -9.50
CA TYR A 90 4.55 4.47 -9.13
C TYR A 90 5.77 4.74 -10.01
N LEU A 91 6.48 3.69 -10.45
CA LEU A 91 7.62 3.83 -11.36
C LEU A 91 7.21 4.14 -12.81
N LEU A 92 5.96 3.83 -13.16
CA LEU A 92 5.41 4.11 -14.49
C LEU A 92 4.99 5.58 -14.64
N VAL A 93 4.69 6.26 -13.53
CA VAL A 93 4.24 7.66 -13.48
C VAL A 93 5.43 8.60 -13.31
#